data_AF-V4JHN9-F1
#
_entry.id   AF-V4JHN9-F1
#
_cell.length_a   1.000
_cell.length_b   1.000
_cell.length_c   1.000
_cell.angle_alpha   90.00
_cell.angle_beta   90.00
_cell.angle_gamma   90.00
#
_symmetry.space_group_name_H-M   'P 1'
#
loop_
_entity.id
_entity.type
_entity.pdbx_description
1 polymer ?
#
loop_
_entity_poly.entity_id
_entity_poly.type
_entity_poly.pdbx_seq_one_letter_code
_entity_poly.pdbx_strand_id
1 'polypeptide(L)'
;MGAARKYEVVADEVEYSVYRREPEAELIPFARRAGVTIIAYSPLGRGQAARDRFLAEIGRKYGKTAIQVALNYLLPSSIPIPKASRREHIDELLGAVGWALSPEDVEAIRRRYR
;
A
#
# COMPACT_ATOMS: atom_id res chain seq x y z
N MET A 1 4.27 -25.18 -9.08
CA MET A 1 3.14 -25.36 -8.15
C MET A 1 2.04 -24.43 -8.61
N GLY A 2 0.89 -24.96 -9.01
CA GLY A 2 -0.30 -24.14 -9.28
C GLY A 2 -1.20 -24.14 -8.06
N ALA A 3 -1.61 -22.97 -7.56
CA ALA A 3 -2.50 -22.85 -6.40
C ALA A 3 -3.90 -23.45 -6.65
N ALA A 4 -4.29 -23.64 -7.91
CA ALA A 4 -5.52 -24.31 -8.30
C ALA A 4 -5.29 -25.30 -9.45
N ARG A 5 -6.05 -26.41 -9.44
CA ARG A 5 -5.85 -27.57 -10.33
C ARG A 5 -6.49 -27.39 -11.71
N LYS A 6 -7.43 -26.45 -11.86
CA LYS A 6 -8.23 -26.23 -13.09
C LYS A 6 -8.07 -24.84 -13.69
N TYR A 7 -7.85 -23.82 -12.85
CA TYR A 7 -7.76 -22.43 -13.28
C TYR A 7 -6.52 -21.77 -12.66
N GLU A 8 -5.99 -20.78 -13.34
CA GLU A 8 -4.90 -19.96 -12.83
C GLU A 8 -5.45 -18.91 -11.85
N VAL A 9 -4.79 -18.78 -10.70
CA VAL A 9 -5.04 -17.68 -9.77
C VAL A 9 -4.18 -16.51 -10.23
N VAL A 10 -4.80 -15.40 -10.62
CA VAL A 10 -4.08 -14.21 -11.14
C VAL A 10 -3.93 -13.10 -10.11
N ALA A 11 -4.79 -13.09 -9.08
CA ALA A 11 -4.74 -12.13 -8.00
C ALA A 11 -5.25 -12.70 -6.68
N ASP A 12 -4.77 -12.13 -5.58
CA ASP A 12 -5.23 -12.38 -4.20
C ASP A 12 -5.45 -11.04 -3.49
N GLU A 13 -6.63 -10.84 -2.91
CA GLU A 13 -7.02 -9.60 -2.22
C GLU A 13 -6.93 -9.78 -0.71
N VAL A 14 -6.05 -9.02 -0.05
CA VAL A 14 -5.74 -9.18 1.38
C VAL A 14 -5.65 -7.84 2.11
N GLU A 15 -5.80 -7.86 3.44
CA GLU A 15 -5.62 -6.67 4.26
C GLU A 15 -4.16 -6.27 4.22
N TYR A 16 -3.87 -5.13 3.62
CA TYR A 16 -2.49 -4.66 3.56
C TYR A 16 -2.45 -3.13 3.64
N SER A 17 -1.76 -2.62 4.65
CA SER A 17 -1.52 -1.20 4.87
C SER A 17 -0.21 -1.01 5.63
N VAL A 18 0.26 0.23 5.80
CA VAL A 18 1.41 0.51 6.68
C VAL A 18 1.20 0.04 8.13
N TYR A 19 -0.06 -0.19 8.56
CA TYR A 19 -0.42 -0.64 9.91
C TYR A 19 -0.68 -2.15 10.01
N ARG A 20 -0.81 -2.84 8.87
CA ARG A 20 -1.12 -4.27 8.74
C ARG A 20 -0.20 -4.85 7.69
N ARG A 21 0.95 -5.34 8.13
CA ARG A 21 2.09 -5.71 7.28
C ARG A 21 2.40 -7.22 7.33
N GLU A 22 1.54 -8.01 7.96
CA GLU A 22 1.65 -9.47 8.02
C GLU A 22 1.86 -10.10 6.62
N PRO A 23 1.21 -9.63 5.53
CA PRO A 23 1.46 -10.15 4.19
C PRO A 23 2.91 -9.99 3.68
N GLU A 24 3.69 -9.03 4.20
CA GLU A 24 5.06 -8.78 3.73
C GLU A 24 6.03 -9.92 4.07
N ALA A 25 5.76 -10.68 5.13
CA ALA A 25 6.68 -11.70 5.63
C ALA A 25 6.79 -12.90 4.68
N GLU A 26 5.67 -13.43 4.21
CA GLU A 26 5.63 -14.68 3.44
C GLU A 26 4.70 -14.62 2.23
N LEU A 27 3.49 -14.05 2.40
CA LEU A 27 2.45 -14.06 1.37
C LEU A 27 2.86 -13.28 0.12
N ILE A 28 3.26 -12.01 0.26
CA ILE A 28 3.68 -11.15 -0.86
C ILE A 28 4.90 -11.77 -1.58
N PRO A 29 5.96 -12.21 -0.88
CA PRO A 29 7.07 -12.93 -1.53
C PRO A 29 6.62 -14.18 -2.30
N PHE A 30 5.69 -14.97 -1.74
CA PHE A 30 5.15 -16.14 -2.41
C PHE A 30 4.35 -15.76 -3.67
N ALA A 31 3.40 -14.83 -3.54
CA ALA A 31 2.56 -14.36 -4.64
C ALA A 31 3.42 -13.83 -5.80
N ARG A 32 4.46 -13.05 -5.50
CA ARG A 32 5.42 -12.57 -6.49
C ARG A 32 6.12 -13.70 -7.25
N ARG A 33 6.57 -14.76 -6.55
CA ARG A 33 7.19 -15.94 -7.19
C ARG A 33 6.19 -16.76 -8.00
N ALA A 34 4.93 -16.78 -7.58
CA ALA A 34 3.85 -17.52 -8.21
C ALA A 34 3.20 -16.77 -9.39
N GLY A 35 3.58 -15.52 -9.65
CA GLY A 35 2.93 -14.70 -10.69
C GLY A 35 1.55 -14.17 -10.30
N VAL A 36 1.22 -14.17 -9.00
CA VAL A 36 -0.07 -13.72 -8.45
C VAL A 36 0.04 -12.26 -8.02
N THR A 37 -0.89 -11.43 -8.48
CA THR A 37 -0.96 -10.00 -8.08
C THR A 37 -1.59 -9.85 -6.70
N ILE A 38 -0.99 -9.06 -5.83
CA ILE A 38 -1.60 -8.71 -4.54
C ILE A 38 -2.47 -7.45 -4.70
N ILE A 39 -3.73 -7.54 -4.29
CA ILE A 39 -4.64 -6.40 -4.17
C ILE A 39 -4.76 -6.05 -2.68
N ALA A 40 -4.45 -4.81 -2.31
CA ALA A 40 -4.47 -4.38 -0.92
C ALA A 40 -5.82 -3.74 -0.56
N TYR A 41 -6.65 -4.47 0.20
CA TYR A 41 -7.88 -3.92 0.77
C TYR A 41 -7.60 -3.15 2.07
N SER A 42 -8.47 -2.17 2.38
CA SER A 42 -8.29 -1.23 3.50
C SER A 42 -6.90 -0.55 3.56
N PRO A 43 -6.34 -0.08 2.42
CA PRO A 43 -4.93 0.35 2.36
C PRO A 43 -4.59 1.58 3.20
N LEU A 44 -5.61 2.35 3.61
CA LEU A 44 -5.47 3.54 4.46
C LEU A 44 -5.71 3.27 5.96
N GLY A 45 -5.75 1.99 6.37
CA GLY A 45 -6.02 1.62 7.76
C GLY A 45 -7.38 2.12 8.25
N ARG A 46 -8.43 2.00 7.41
CA ARG A 46 -9.78 2.51 7.70
C ARG A 46 -9.83 3.99 8.09
N GLY A 47 -8.98 4.81 7.45
CA GLY A 47 -8.89 6.26 7.66
C GLY A 47 -7.82 6.70 8.65
N GLN A 48 -7.08 5.77 9.26
CA GLN A 48 -5.98 6.06 10.17
C GLN A 48 -4.87 6.87 9.49
N ALA A 49 -4.54 6.56 8.23
CA ALA A 49 -3.50 7.26 7.46
C ALA A 49 -3.72 8.77 7.39
N ALA A 50 -4.97 9.22 7.23
CA ALA A 50 -5.30 10.65 7.13
C ALA A 50 -4.96 11.45 8.41
N ARG A 51 -4.87 10.77 9.55
CA ARG A 51 -4.63 11.38 10.87
C ARG A 51 -3.21 11.17 11.37
N ASP A 52 -2.38 10.50 10.57
CA ASP A 52 -1.05 10.09 10.97
C ASP A 52 -0.03 11.22 10.78
N ARG A 53 0.43 11.78 11.90
CA ARG A 53 1.37 12.89 11.90
C ARG A 53 2.76 12.51 11.36
N PHE A 54 3.17 11.26 11.55
CA PHE A 54 4.47 10.78 11.07
C PHE A 54 4.46 10.64 9.55
N LEU A 55 3.41 10.03 8.99
CA LEU A 55 3.24 9.98 7.53
C LEU A 55 3.10 11.38 6.93
N ALA A 56 2.40 12.30 7.61
CA ALA A 56 2.31 13.69 7.17
C ALA A 56 3.69 14.39 7.16
N GLU A 57 4.54 14.13 8.14
CA GLU A 57 5.90 14.67 8.20
C GLU A 57 6.77 14.16 7.04
N ILE A 58 6.73 12.87 6.75
CA ILE A 58 7.38 12.30 5.55
C ILE A 58 6.83 12.98 4.29
N GLY A 59 5.50 13.11 4.17
CA GLY A 59 4.84 13.71 3.02
C GLY A 59 5.31 15.13 2.71
N ARG A 60 5.64 15.94 3.72
CA ARG A 60 6.17 17.30 3.52
C ARG A 60 7.44 17.34 2.68
N LYS A 61 8.31 16.33 2.78
CA LYS A 61 9.55 16.23 1.97
C LYS A 61 9.26 16.14 0.48
N TYR A 62 8.09 15.61 0.11
CA TYR A 62 7.68 15.34 -1.27
C TYR A 62 6.57 16.27 -1.77
N GLY A 63 6.07 17.18 -0.91
CA GLY A 63 4.86 17.97 -1.20
C GLY A 63 3.61 17.10 -1.30
N LYS A 64 3.51 16.05 -0.46
CA LYS A 64 2.47 15.02 -0.49
C LYS A 64 1.73 14.91 0.84
N THR A 65 0.53 14.35 0.80
CA THR A 65 -0.29 14.11 2.00
C THR A 65 0.07 12.78 2.67
N ALA A 66 -0.37 12.59 3.92
CA ALA A 66 -0.19 11.33 4.64
C ALA A 66 -0.87 10.14 3.93
N ILE A 67 -2.03 10.37 3.31
CA ILE A 67 -2.74 9.38 2.48
C ILE A 67 -1.88 8.97 1.29
N GLN A 68 -1.29 9.94 0.60
CA GLN A 68 -0.45 9.68 -0.57
C GLN A 68 0.82 8.91 -0.20
N VAL A 69 1.45 9.22 0.94
CA VAL A 69 2.58 8.46 1.47
C VAL A 69 2.19 7.02 1.78
N ALA A 70 1.06 6.83 2.47
CA ALA A 70 0.57 5.49 2.82
C ALA A 70 0.33 4.62 1.58
N LEU A 71 -0.27 5.19 0.53
CA LEU A 71 -0.49 4.47 -0.73
C LEU A 71 0.81 4.24 -1.49
N ASN A 72 1.68 5.25 -1.58
CA ASN A 72 2.96 5.14 -2.28
C ASN A 72 3.83 4.02 -1.71
N TYR A 73 3.80 3.84 -0.38
CA TYR A 73 4.46 2.73 0.29
C TYR A 73 4.01 1.34 -0.22
N LEU A 74 2.72 1.18 -0.58
CA LEU A 74 2.13 -0.10 -0.99
C LEU A 74 2.28 -0.40 -2.48
N LEU A 75 2.42 0.63 -3.33
CA LEU A 75 2.47 0.50 -4.79
C LEU A 75 3.56 -0.45 -5.32
N PRO A 76 4.78 -0.53 -4.73
CA PRO A 76 5.81 -1.44 -5.23
C PRO A 76 5.50 -2.93 -5.02
N SER A 77 4.61 -3.26 -4.09
CA SER A 77 4.33 -4.64 -3.66
C SER A 77 2.88 -5.07 -3.89
N SER A 78 1.98 -4.16 -4.27
CA SER A 78 0.55 -4.43 -4.41
C SER A 78 -0.19 -3.39 -5.24
N ILE A 79 -1.45 -3.67 -5.55
CA ILE A 79 -2.42 -2.73 -6.09
C ILE A 79 -3.38 -2.31 -4.97
N PRO A 80 -3.21 -1.13 -4.35
CA PRO A 80 -4.13 -0.66 -3.31
C PRO A 80 -5.47 -0.19 -3.90
N ILE A 81 -6.57 -0.54 -3.22
CA ILE A 81 -7.94 -0.18 -3.62
C ILE A 81 -8.64 0.70 -2.58
N PRO A 82 -8.18 1.96 -2.38
CA PRO A 82 -8.83 2.89 -1.46
C PRO A 82 -10.23 3.29 -1.98
N LYS A 83 -11.18 3.45 -1.07
CA LYS A 83 -12.52 3.96 -1.39
C LYS A 83 -12.54 5.49 -1.33
N ALA A 84 -13.09 6.13 -2.37
CA ALA A 84 -13.53 7.52 -2.35
C ALA A 84 -14.88 7.67 -3.04
N SER A 85 -15.73 8.57 -2.55
CA SER A 85 -17.02 8.94 -3.16
C SER A 85 -17.11 10.42 -3.52
N ARG A 86 -16.02 11.17 -3.31
CA ARG A 86 -15.92 12.60 -3.59
C ARG A 86 -14.75 12.85 -4.54
N ARG A 87 -14.93 13.77 -5.48
CA ARG A 87 -13.92 14.11 -6.49
C ARG A 87 -12.61 14.55 -5.84
N GLU A 88 -12.70 15.44 -4.85
CA GLU A 88 -11.52 15.97 -4.16
C GLU A 88 -10.65 14.85 -3.55
N HIS A 89 -11.28 13.82 -3.00
CA HIS A 89 -10.56 12.66 -2.47
C HIS A 89 -9.97 11.80 -3.59
N ILE A 90 -10.67 11.63 -4.72
CA ILE A 90 -10.11 10.90 -5.88
C ILE A 90 -8.84 11.59 -6.36
N ASP A 91 -8.87 12.92 -6.49
CA ASP A 91 -7.71 13.71 -6.93
C ASP A 91 -6.54 13.59 -5.94
N GLU A 92 -6.82 13.55 -4.63
CA GLU A 92 -5.81 13.29 -3.61
C GLU A 92 -5.18 11.89 -3.77
N LEU A 93 -5.99 10.85 -3.95
CA LEU A 93 -5.51 9.47 -4.12
C LEU A 93 -4.63 9.34 -5.37
N LEU A 94 -5.01 9.98 -6.47
CA LEU A 94 -4.20 10.02 -7.71
C LEU A 94 -2.83 10.66 -7.49
N GLY A 95 -2.71 11.61 -6.55
CA GLY A 95 -1.42 12.21 -6.21
C GLY A 95 -0.40 11.26 -5.56
N ALA A 96 -0.80 10.03 -5.23
CA ALA A 96 0.08 8.98 -4.71
C ALA A 96 0.96 8.31 -5.77
N VAL A 97 0.59 8.39 -7.06
CA VAL A 97 1.35 7.80 -8.16
C VAL A 97 2.29 8.81 -8.84
N GLY A 98 3.22 8.32 -9.67
CA GLY A 98 4.14 9.16 -10.45
C GLY A 98 5.36 9.66 -9.68
N TRP A 99 5.59 9.17 -8.47
CA TRP A 99 6.77 9.42 -7.65
C TRP A 99 7.04 8.22 -6.74
N ALA A 100 8.17 8.19 -6.04
CA ALA A 100 8.52 7.11 -5.12
C ALA A 100 9.13 7.67 -3.84
N LEU A 101 8.79 7.05 -2.71
CA LEU A 101 9.47 7.24 -1.44
C LEU A 101 10.94 6.82 -1.55
N SER A 102 11.84 7.54 -0.87
CA SER A 102 13.23 7.12 -0.76
C SER A 102 13.35 5.83 0.07
N PRO A 103 14.40 5.01 -0.16
CA PRO A 103 14.64 3.82 0.66
C PRO A 103 14.71 4.11 2.16
N GLU A 104 15.24 5.27 2.53
CA GLU A 104 15.35 5.72 3.92
C GLU A 104 13.97 5.98 4.54
N ASP A 105 13.06 6.63 3.81
CA ASP A 105 11.70 6.89 4.29
C ASP A 105 10.85 5.63 4.33
N VAL A 106 11.02 4.71 3.37
CA VAL A 106 10.40 3.37 3.42
C VAL A 106 10.83 2.65 4.71
N GLU A 107 12.13 2.61 4.99
CA GLU A 107 12.65 1.98 6.20
C GLU A 107 12.18 2.69 7.48
N ALA A 108 12.08 4.02 7.48
CA ALA A 108 11.52 4.77 8.59
C ALA A 108 10.06 4.38 8.89
N ILE A 109 9.23 4.23 7.85
CA ILE A 109 7.85 3.71 7.98
C ILE A 109 7.87 2.30 8.55
N ARG A 110 8.72 1.40 8.02
CA ARG A 110 8.81 0.02 8.49
C ARG A 110 9.17 -0.11 9.96
N ARG A 111 10.08 0.74 10.45
CA ARG A 111 10.46 0.76 11.87
C ARG A 111 9.36 1.31 12.75
N ARG A 112 8.60 2.29 12.26
CA ARG A 112 7.55 2.98 13.01
C ARG A 112 6.32 2.12 13.25
N TYR A 113 5.96 1.30 12.27
CA TYR A 113 4.80 0.40 12.30
C TYR A 113 5.30 -1.04 12.16
N ARG A 114 5.63 -1.65 13.31
CA ARG A 114 5.95 -3.08 13.39
C ARG A 114 4.70 -3.91 13.29
#